data_AF-A0A257ERT6-F1
#
_entry.id   AF-A0A257ERT6-F1
#
_cell.length_a   1.000
_cell.length_b   1.000
_cell.length_c   1.000
_cell.angle_alpha   90.00
_cell.angle_beta   90.00
_cell.angle_gamma   90.00
#
_symmetry.space_group_name_H-M   'P 1'
#
loop_
_entity.id
_entity.type
_entity.pdbx_description
1 polymer ?
#
loop_
_entity_poly.entity_id
_entity_poly.type
_entity_poly.pdbx_seq_one_letter_code
_entity_poly.pdbx_strand_id
1 'polypeptide(L)'
;MRVSWSGAQFGNAASATGLFDITPGAESQFILGLPNPAFRILNVTVTGASAGNGSFSESDFVLVAFNASGALLDYSRELIGQDLGNGCTFGDFSLACYGGPSGDFNLFAMAPGATPNGTYYFVLTAAGGETLAVTSIAPGVPEPASWAMLIAGFGLVGAAMRRRTIAVTA
;
A
#
# COMPACT_ATOMS: atom_id res chain seq x y z
N MET A 1 4.49 -1.83 0.01
CA MET A 1 3.09 -2.28 -0.05
C MET A 1 2.33 -1.45 -1.08
N ARG A 2 1.28 -1.99 -1.69
CA ARG A 2 0.35 -1.24 -2.55
C ARG A 2 -1.04 -1.24 -1.92
N VAL A 3 -1.64 -0.07 -1.76
CA VAL A 3 -3.03 0.08 -1.30
C VAL A 3 -3.88 0.61 -2.44
N SER A 4 -5.08 0.07 -2.61
CA SER A 4 -6.04 0.52 -3.61
C SER A 4 -7.32 0.97 -2.91
N TRP A 5 -7.89 2.08 -3.38
CA TRP A 5 -9.19 2.57 -2.97
C TRP A 5 -10.15 2.69 -4.14
N SER A 6 -11.43 2.48 -3.89
CA SER A 6 -12.50 2.63 -4.87
C SER A 6 -13.74 3.30 -4.28
N GLY A 7 -14.32 4.22 -5.05
CA GLY A 7 -15.61 4.83 -4.74
C GLY A 7 -16.82 4.02 -5.15
N ALA A 8 -16.64 2.85 -5.79
CA ALA A 8 -17.74 2.05 -6.32
C ALA A 8 -18.77 1.66 -5.25
N GLN A 9 -18.32 1.33 -4.04
CA GLN A 9 -19.19 1.02 -2.91
C GLN A 9 -20.08 2.21 -2.50
N PHE A 10 -19.61 3.43 -2.77
CA PHE A 10 -20.31 4.67 -2.46
C PHE A 10 -21.00 5.29 -3.69
N GLY A 11 -21.10 4.54 -4.80
CA GLY A 11 -21.79 4.98 -6.00
C GLY A 11 -21.07 6.06 -6.80
N ASN A 12 -19.74 6.20 -6.66
CA ASN A 12 -18.94 7.14 -7.44
C ASN A 12 -17.79 6.43 -8.19
N ALA A 13 -17.24 7.11 -9.20
CA ALA A 13 -16.21 6.56 -10.10
C ALA A 13 -14.77 6.90 -9.67
N ALA A 14 -14.59 7.64 -8.58
CA ALA A 14 -13.26 8.01 -8.12
C ALA A 14 -12.52 6.78 -7.59
N SER A 15 -11.19 6.81 -7.69
CA SER A 15 -10.31 5.75 -7.21
C SER A 15 -8.98 6.33 -6.76
N ALA A 16 -8.28 5.59 -5.91
CA ALA A 16 -6.92 5.95 -5.54
C ALA A 16 -6.00 4.72 -5.51
N THR A 17 -4.71 4.93 -5.72
CA THR A 17 -3.68 3.92 -5.50
C THR A 17 -2.51 4.54 -4.76
N GLY A 18 -2.04 3.87 -3.72
CA GLY A 18 -0.94 4.32 -2.88
C GLY A 18 0.17 3.28 -2.85
N LEU A 19 1.42 3.75 -2.86
CA LEU A 19 2.62 2.96 -2.68
C LEU A 19 3.31 3.42 -1.40
N PHE A 20 3.64 2.47 -0.54
CA PHE A 20 4.22 2.74 0.77
C PHE A 20 5.37 1.81 1.06
N ASP A 21 6.41 2.32 1.70
CA ASP A 21 7.39 1.47 2.37
C ASP A 21 7.00 1.36 3.82
N ILE A 22 6.90 0.13 4.29
CA ILE A 22 6.72 -0.16 5.71
C ILE A 22 7.95 -0.92 6.13
N THR A 23 8.56 -0.49 7.23
CA THR A 23 9.48 -1.34 7.98
C THR A 23 8.59 -2.17 8.91
N PRO A 24 8.27 -3.43 8.58
CA PRO A 24 7.34 -4.22 9.38
C PRO A 24 7.89 -4.35 10.81
N GLY A 25 7.02 -4.04 11.78
CA GLY A 25 7.16 -4.41 13.18
C GLY A 25 6.01 -5.34 13.57
N ALA A 26 6.08 -5.97 14.74
CA ALA A 26 5.01 -6.82 15.28
C ALA A 26 3.79 -6.02 15.79
N GLU A 27 3.63 -4.76 15.35
CA GLU A 27 2.66 -3.82 15.88
C GLU A 27 1.29 -4.05 15.23
N SER A 28 0.28 -4.38 16.04
CA SER A 28 -1.10 -4.52 15.57
C SER A 28 -1.80 -3.17 15.39
N GLN A 29 -1.20 -2.05 15.81
CA GLN A 29 -1.77 -0.71 15.68
C GLN A 29 -0.69 0.37 15.77
N PHE A 30 -0.84 1.44 15.00
CA PHE A 30 -0.02 2.63 15.14
C PHE A 30 -0.73 3.88 14.64
N ILE A 31 -0.31 5.01 15.20
CA ILE A 31 -0.54 6.35 14.65
C ILE A 31 0.82 7.01 14.57
N LEU A 32 1.26 7.36 13.37
CA LEU A 32 2.58 7.94 13.15
C LEU A 32 2.44 9.32 12.50
N GLY A 33 3.09 10.32 13.09
CA GLY A 33 3.33 11.61 12.43
C GLY A 33 4.34 11.43 11.29
N LEU A 34 4.10 12.11 10.17
CA LEU A 34 4.94 12.04 8.97
C LEU A 34 5.82 13.29 8.82
N PRO A 35 7.05 13.13 8.27
CA PRO A 35 7.66 11.89 7.79
C PRO A 35 8.09 10.95 8.93
N ASN A 36 8.06 9.63 8.69
CA ASN A 36 8.46 8.63 9.70
C ASN A 36 9.32 7.52 9.09
N PRO A 37 10.47 7.13 9.68
CA PRO A 37 11.30 6.06 9.12
C PRO A 37 10.61 4.68 9.10
N ALA A 38 9.64 4.42 9.97
CA ALA A 38 8.92 3.15 10.00
C ALA A 38 7.86 3.04 8.89
N PHE A 39 7.37 4.18 8.37
CA PHE A 39 6.35 4.24 7.34
C PHE A 39 6.59 5.42 6.40
N ARG A 40 6.81 5.12 5.11
CA ARG A 40 7.02 6.13 4.07
C ARG A 40 5.91 6.08 3.04
N ILE A 41 5.40 7.24 2.67
CA ILE A 41 4.53 7.39 1.51
C ILE A 41 5.40 7.64 0.29
N LEU A 42 5.44 6.68 -0.64
CA LEU A 42 6.17 6.85 -1.90
C LEU A 42 5.36 7.68 -2.89
N ASN A 43 4.07 7.38 -3.01
CA ASN A 43 3.12 8.12 -3.84
C ASN A 43 1.68 7.69 -3.52
N VAL A 44 0.74 8.63 -3.58
CA VAL A 44 -0.71 8.36 -3.62
C VAL A 44 -1.27 9.06 -4.83
N THR A 45 -1.91 8.33 -5.74
CA THR A 45 -2.54 8.90 -6.93
C THR A 45 -4.06 8.77 -6.84
N VAL A 46 -4.77 9.88 -7.03
CA VAL A 46 -6.24 9.93 -7.12
C VAL A 46 -6.65 10.19 -8.57
N THR A 47 -7.64 9.46 -9.06
CA THR A 47 -8.23 9.61 -10.40
C THR A 47 -9.75 9.48 -10.35
N GLY A 48 -10.44 10.06 -11.35
CA GLY A 48 -11.89 9.94 -11.49
C GLY A 48 -12.72 10.76 -10.49
N ALA A 49 -12.09 11.58 -9.64
CA ALA A 49 -12.79 12.53 -8.77
C ALA A 49 -13.15 13.81 -9.52
N SER A 50 -14.14 14.56 -9.04
CA SER A 50 -14.53 15.87 -9.58
C SER A 50 -13.52 16.97 -9.23
N ALA A 51 -12.78 16.82 -8.13
CA ALA A 51 -11.64 17.66 -7.76
C ALA A 51 -10.58 16.84 -6.99
N GLY A 52 -9.32 17.29 -7.03
CA GLY A 52 -8.22 16.64 -6.30
C GLY A 52 -7.61 15.41 -6.98
N ASN A 53 -7.80 15.25 -8.29
CA ASN A 53 -7.03 14.26 -9.06
C ASN A 53 -5.56 14.69 -9.13
N GLY A 54 -4.65 13.72 -9.06
CA GLY A 54 -3.22 13.97 -9.09
C GLY A 54 -2.44 12.96 -8.28
N SER A 55 -1.14 13.20 -8.18
CA SER A 55 -0.22 12.41 -7.37
C SER A 55 0.26 13.24 -6.18
N PHE A 56 0.26 12.62 -5.01
CA PHE A 56 0.59 13.20 -3.72
C PHE A 56 1.76 12.42 -3.11
N SER A 57 2.68 13.17 -2.54
CA SER A 57 3.89 12.72 -1.89
C SER A 57 3.71 12.69 -0.37
N GLU A 58 4.71 12.19 0.36
CA GLU A 58 4.71 12.20 1.83
C GLU A 58 4.51 13.60 2.43
N SER A 59 5.00 14.66 1.81
CA SER A 59 4.85 16.02 2.33
C SER A 59 3.42 16.57 2.27
N ASP A 60 2.52 15.90 1.54
CA ASP A 60 1.12 16.27 1.46
C ASP A 60 0.31 15.74 2.67
N PHE A 61 0.90 14.83 3.46
CA PHE A 61 0.26 14.18 4.60
C PHE A 61 0.99 14.50 5.91
N VAL A 62 0.23 14.52 7.01
CA VAL A 62 0.76 14.76 8.36
C VAL A 62 0.75 13.52 9.23
N LEU A 63 -0.15 12.58 8.96
CA LEU A 63 -0.35 11.41 9.82
C LEU A 63 -0.82 10.20 9.02
N VAL A 64 -0.37 9.03 9.44
CA VAL A 64 -0.91 7.73 9.01
C VAL A 64 -1.45 6.99 10.23
N ALA A 65 -2.60 6.35 10.07
CA ALA A 65 -3.20 5.46 11.06
C ALA A 65 -3.34 4.05 10.50
N PHE A 66 -3.04 3.07 11.33
CA PHE A 66 -3.24 1.65 11.05
C PHE A 66 -3.71 0.97 12.32
N ASN A 67 -4.71 0.11 12.23
CA ASN A 67 -5.22 -0.64 13.38
C ASN A 67 -5.77 -1.99 12.90
N ALA A 68 -5.17 -3.09 13.30
CA ALA A 68 -5.63 -4.45 13.00
C ALA A 68 -6.51 -5.02 14.13
N SER A 69 -7.17 -4.17 14.92
CA SER A 69 -8.05 -4.57 16.04
C SER A 69 -7.42 -5.56 17.03
N GLY A 70 -6.10 -5.46 17.24
CA GLY A 70 -5.33 -6.36 18.11
C GLY A 70 -4.89 -7.68 17.45
N ALA A 71 -5.25 -7.93 16.20
CA ALA A 71 -4.79 -9.09 15.45
C ALA A 71 -3.37 -8.90 14.90
N LEU A 72 -2.66 -10.02 14.70
CA LEU A 72 -1.40 -10.05 13.97
C LEU A 72 -1.70 -10.44 12.53
N LEU A 73 -1.51 -9.50 11.60
CA LEU A 73 -1.72 -9.76 10.18
C LEU A 73 -0.50 -10.41 9.52
N ASP A 74 -0.75 -11.23 8.51
CA ASP A 74 0.26 -11.80 7.62
C ASP A 74 0.57 -10.82 6.48
N TYR A 75 1.65 -10.06 6.64
CA TYR A 75 2.14 -9.09 5.65
C TYR A 75 2.76 -9.71 4.39
N SER A 76 2.78 -11.05 4.24
CA SER A 76 3.24 -11.71 3.02
C SER A 76 2.15 -11.90 1.97
N ARG A 77 0.89 -11.58 2.31
CA ARG A 77 -0.30 -11.72 1.46
C ARG A 77 -1.21 -10.51 1.60
N GLU A 78 -2.29 -10.50 0.82
CA GLU A 78 -3.35 -9.49 0.93
C GLU A 78 -3.82 -9.35 2.38
N LEU A 79 -3.79 -8.12 2.92
CA LEU A 79 -4.20 -7.84 4.29
C LEU A 79 -5.72 -7.77 4.42
N ILE A 80 -6.41 -7.22 3.42
CA ILE A 80 -7.88 -7.13 3.43
C ILE A 80 -8.48 -8.54 3.46
N GLY A 81 -9.43 -8.77 4.36
CA GLY A 81 -10.10 -10.06 4.52
C GLY A 81 -9.39 -11.05 5.46
N GLN A 82 -8.27 -10.69 6.08
CA GLN A 82 -7.66 -11.53 7.12
C GLN A 82 -8.50 -11.51 8.40
N ASP A 83 -8.60 -12.66 9.08
CA ASP A 83 -9.37 -12.82 10.32
C ASP A 83 -8.74 -12.01 11.46
N LEU A 84 -9.58 -11.28 12.20
CA LEU A 84 -9.18 -10.47 13.35
C LEU A 84 -9.43 -11.18 14.70
N GLY A 85 -10.05 -12.36 14.69
CA GLY A 85 -10.36 -13.13 15.91
C GLY A 85 -11.53 -12.57 16.73
N ASN A 86 -12.19 -11.53 16.23
CA ASN A 86 -13.36 -10.90 16.84
C ASN A 86 -14.66 -11.15 16.05
N GLY A 87 -14.64 -12.06 15.08
CA GLY A 87 -15.75 -12.35 14.16
C GLY A 87 -15.80 -11.44 12.94
N CYS A 88 -14.88 -10.48 12.82
CA CYS A 88 -14.71 -9.62 11.65
C CYS A 88 -13.40 -9.92 10.93
N THR A 89 -13.32 -9.48 9.67
CA THR A 89 -12.07 -9.47 8.91
C THR A 89 -11.54 -8.06 8.73
N PHE A 90 -10.22 -7.93 8.53
CA PHE A 90 -9.57 -6.65 8.27
C PHE A 90 -10.16 -5.97 7.03
N GLY A 91 -10.65 -4.73 7.19
CA GLY A 91 -11.30 -4.00 6.10
C GLY A 91 -12.70 -4.49 5.73
N ASP A 92 -13.40 -5.20 6.63
CA ASP A 92 -14.81 -5.57 6.43
C ASP A 92 -15.73 -4.34 6.50
N PHE A 93 -16.57 -4.19 5.46
CA PHE A 93 -17.61 -3.17 5.33
C PHE A 93 -19.03 -3.72 5.57
N SER A 94 -19.16 -4.96 6.05
CA SER A 94 -20.45 -5.53 6.45
C SER A 94 -21.06 -4.75 7.61
N LEU A 95 -22.39 -4.75 7.72
CA LEU A 95 -23.11 -4.01 8.78
C LEU A 95 -22.66 -4.40 10.19
N ALA A 96 -22.17 -5.62 10.41
CA ALA A 96 -21.74 -6.10 11.71
C ALA A 96 -20.32 -5.65 12.09
N CYS A 97 -19.49 -5.32 11.10
CA CYS A 97 -18.05 -5.14 11.29
C CYS A 97 -17.54 -3.76 10.85
N TYR A 98 -18.30 -3.02 10.06
CA TYR A 98 -17.88 -1.72 9.56
C TYR A 98 -17.58 -0.75 10.70
N GLY A 99 -16.36 -0.20 10.70
CA GLY A 99 -15.85 0.71 11.70
C GLY A 99 -14.68 0.11 12.47
N GLY A 100 -14.55 0.46 13.75
CA GLY A 100 -13.46 -0.03 14.61
C GLY A 100 -13.27 -1.55 14.64
N PRO A 101 -14.32 -2.41 14.64
CA PRO A 101 -14.12 -3.85 14.69
C PRO A 101 -13.33 -4.42 13.52
N SER A 102 -13.46 -3.87 12.32
CA SER A 102 -12.71 -4.30 11.13
C SER A 102 -11.32 -3.68 11.00
N GLY A 103 -10.93 -2.82 11.95
CA GLY A 103 -9.63 -2.16 11.96
C GLY A 103 -9.63 -0.81 11.24
N ASP A 104 -8.46 -0.35 10.83
CA ASP A 104 -8.30 0.86 10.02
C ASP A 104 -7.00 0.87 9.20
N PHE A 105 -7.04 1.58 8.08
CA PHE A 105 -5.88 2.15 7.40
C PHE A 105 -6.27 3.51 6.81
N ASN A 106 -5.61 4.57 7.26
CA ASN A 106 -5.94 5.95 6.88
C ASN A 106 -4.70 6.84 6.73
N LEU A 107 -4.87 7.88 5.90
CA LEU A 107 -3.88 8.93 5.65
C LEU A 107 -4.54 10.28 5.89
N PHE A 108 -3.87 11.17 6.60
CA PHE A 108 -4.43 12.48 6.95
C PHE A 108 -3.62 13.59 6.29
N ALA A 109 -4.30 14.47 5.57
CA ALA A 109 -3.70 15.55 4.81
C ALA A 109 -3.11 16.62 5.74
N MET A 110 -1.98 17.22 5.35
CA MET A 110 -1.34 18.29 6.11
C MET A 110 -2.16 19.59 6.12
N ALA A 111 -2.93 19.82 5.07
CA ALA A 111 -3.86 20.95 4.97
C ALA A 111 -5.08 20.56 4.13
N PRO A 112 -6.24 21.23 4.32
CA PRO A 112 -7.37 21.11 3.42
C PRO A 112 -6.96 21.53 2.00
N GLY A 113 -7.41 20.81 0.98
CA GLY A 113 -7.06 21.12 -0.40
C GLY A 113 -7.28 19.95 -1.34
N ALA A 114 -6.39 19.82 -2.33
CA ALA A 114 -6.45 18.75 -3.33
C ALA A 114 -6.16 17.35 -2.75
N THR A 115 -5.41 17.27 -1.65
CA THR A 115 -4.97 16.01 -1.04
C THR A 115 -6.15 15.22 -0.47
N PRO A 116 -6.26 13.91 -0.77
CA PRO A 116 -7.27 13.07 -0.15
C PRO A 116 -7.02 12.95 1.36
N ASN A 117 -8.08 12.87 2.14
CA ASN A 117 -8.00 12.83 3.60
C ASN A 117 -8.84 11.69 4.18
N GLY A 118 -8.33 11.03 5.21
CA GLY A 118 -9.05 10.02 5.99
C GLY A 118 -10.25 10.65 6.70
N THR A 119 -11.43 10.07 6.49
CA THR A 119 -12.70 10.58 7.04
C THR A 119 -13.46 9.52 7.83
N TYR A 120 -13.19 8.25 7.59
CA TYR A 120 -13.76 7.13 8.34
C TYR A 120 -12.86 5.90 8.23
N TYR A 121 -13.16 4.84 9.00
CA TYR A 121 -12.41 3.58 8.96
C TYR A 121 -12.31 3.05 7.53
N PHE A 122 -11.08 2.87 7.02
CA PHE A 122 -10.77 2.50 5.65
C PHE A 122 -11.34 3.42 4.55
N VAL A 123 -11.67 4.67 4.87
CA VAL A 123 -12.26 5.62 3.92
C VAL A 123 -11.41 6.87 3.80
N LEU A 124 -10.92 7.10 2.57
CA LEU A 124 -10.42 8.39 2.13
C LEU A 124 -11.55 9.19 1.46
N THR A 125 -11.50 10.51 1.59
CA THR A 125 -12.34 11.43 0.82
C THR A 125 -11.45 12.28 -0.08
N ALA A 126 -11.74 12.29 -1.38
CA ALA A 126 -11.09 13.17 -2.34
C ALA A 126 -11.55 14.63 -2.15
N ALA A 127 -10.83 15.60 -2.71
CA ALA A 127 -11.16 17.01 -2.57
C ALA A 127 -12.55 17.39 -3.11
N GLY A 128 -13.07 16.63 -4.10
CA GLY A 128 -14.43 16.78 -4.62
C GLY A 128 -15.54 16.25 -3.71
N GLY A 129 -15.19 15.62 -2.58
CA GLY A 129 -16.12 15.02 -1.62
C GLY A 129 -16.44 13.55 -1.89
N GLU A 130 -15.89 12.95 -2.93
CA GLU A 130 -16.05 11.52 -3.20
C GLU A 130 -15.36 10.68 -2.12
N THR A 131 -16.10 9.76 -1.51
CA THR A 131 -15.56 8.78 -0.58
C THR A 131 -15.04 7.56 -1.33
N LEU A 132 -13.93 7.00 -0.84
CA LEU A 132 -13.18 5.92 -1.44
C LEU A 132 -12.85 4.88 -0.35
N ALA A 133 -13.34 3.66 -0.50
CA ALA A 133 -13.08 2.57 0.43
C ALA A 133 -11.77 1.89 0.05
N VAL A 134 -10.93 1.52 1.02
CA VAL A 134 -9.82 0.60 0.78
C VAL A 134 -10.41 -0.73 0.28
N THR A 135 -9.93 -1.22 -0.85
CA THR A 135 -10.35 -2.50 -1.43
C THR A 135 -9.24 -3.54 -1.46
N SER A 136 -7.98 -3.13 -1.28
CA SER A 136 -6.82 -4.02 -1.26
C SER A 136 -5.65 -3.32 -0.56
N ILE A 137 -4.92 -4.06 0.26
CA ILE A 137 -3.61 -3.73 0.82
C ILE A 137 -2.71 -4.93 0.54
N ALA A 138 -2.09 -4.92 -0.63
CA ALA A 138 -1.21 -5.97 -1.10
C ALA A 138 0.24 -5.74 -0.62
N PRO A 139 0.99 -6.82 -0.33
CA PRO A 139 2.41 -6.73 -0.04
C PRO A 139 3.15 -6.06 -1.19
N GLY A 140 4.21 -5.31 -0.87
CA GLY A 140 5.10 -4.80 -1.91
C GLY A 140 5.72 -5.98 -2.63
N VAL A 141 5.62 -6.03 -3.96
CA VAL A 141 6.30 -7.05 -4.75
C VAL A 141 7.79 -6.97 -4.40
N PRO A 142 8.42 -8.05 -3.88
CA PRO A 142 9.86 -8.06 -3.68
C PRO A 142 10.50 -7.71 -5.02
N GLU A 143 11.25 -6.61 -5.03
CA GLU A 143 11.69 -5.96 -6.26
C GLU A 143 12.41 -6.93 -7.22
N PRO A 144 12.35 -6.67 -8.55
CA PRO A 144 12.90 -7.50 -9.63
C PRO A 144 14.42 -7.79 -9.57
N ALA A 145 15.11 -7.42 -8.48
CA ALA A 145 16.49 -7.81 -8.19
C ALA A 145 16.72 -9.32 -8.34
N SER A 146 15.74 -10.17 -8.02
CA SER A 146 15.86 -11.62 -8.24
C SER A 146 16.05 -11.97 -9.73
N TRP A 147 15.33 -11.28 -10.62
CA TRP A 147 15.42 -11.51 -12.06
C TRP A 147 16.72 -10.92 -12.62
N ALA A 148 17.13 -9.75 -12.13
CA ALA A 148 18.42 -9.14 -12.48
C ALA A 148 19.60 -10.02 -12.04
N MET A 149 19.54 -10.63 -10.86
CA MET A 149 20.56 -11.56 -10.35
C MET A 149 20.59 -12.87 -11.15
N LEU A 150 19.44 -13.40 -11.57
CA LEU A 150 19.38 -14.57 -12.47
C LEU A 150 19.99 -14.24 -13.84
N ILE A 151 19.63 -13.09 -14.44
CA ILE A 151 20.19 -12.65 -15.72
C ILE A 151 21.70 -12.41 -15.60
N ALA A 152 22.15 -11.75 -14.54
CA ALA A 152 23.57 -11.53 -14.27
C ALA A 152 24.33 -12.86 -14.07
N GLY A 153 23.76 -13.79 -13.31
CA GLY A 153 24.30 -15.14 -13.09
C GLY A 153 24.43 -15.93 -14.39
N PHE A 154 23.37 -15.97 -15.21
CA PHE A 154 23.41 -16.63 -16.53
C PHE A 154 24.39 -15.96 -17.49
N GLY A 155 24.46 -14.63 -17.49
CA GLY A 155 25.43 -13.86 -18.28
C GLY A 155 26.88 -14.19 -17.91
N LEU A 156 27.18 -14.28 -16.61
CA LEU A 156 28.51 -14.67 -16.10
C LEU A 156 28.89 -16.09 -16.49
N VAL A 157 27.99 -17.06 -16.34
CA VAL A 157 28.21 -18.47 -16.72
C VAL A 157 28.46 -18.58 -18.23
N GLY A 158 27.64 -17.91 -19.05
CA GLY A 158 27.81 -17.86 -20.50
C GLY A 158 29.14 -17.24 -20.93
N ALA A 159 29.55 -16.15 -20.29
CA ALA A 159 30.83 -15.50 -20.55
C ALA A 159 32.03 -16.38 -20.17
N ALA A 160 31.94 -17.10 -19.04
CA ALA A 160 32.98 -18.03 -18.60
C ALA A 160 33.16 -19.20 -19.57
N MET A 161 32.06 -19.77 -20.10
CA MET A 161 32.14 -20.83 -21.12
C MET A 161 32.78 -20.34 -22.43
N ARG A 162 32.47 -19.12 -22.87
CA ARG A 162 33.04 -18.54 -24.10
C ARG A 162 34.55 -18.25 -24.00
N ARG A 163 35.09 -18.01 -22.80
CA ARG A 163 36.54 -17.76 -22.59
C ARG A 163 37.40 -19.02 -22.69
N ARG A 164 36.82 -20.22 -22.64
CA ARG A 164 37.56 -21.49 -22.60
C ARG A 164 38.00 -22.05 -23.97
N THR A 165 37.66 -21.41 -25.09
CA THR A 165 37.85 -22.00 -26.43
C THR A 165 39.11 -21.56 -27.19
N ILE A 166 40.07 -20.84 -26.58
CA ILE A 166 41.33 -20.51 -27.26
C ILE A 166 42.38 -21.56 -26.89
N ALA A 167 42.32 -22.72 -27.54
CA ALA A 167 43.45 -23.64 -27.62
C ALA A 167 44.28 -23.27 -28.85
N VAL A 168 45.45 -22.65 -28.62
CA VAL A 168 46.46 -22.41 -29.66
C VAL A 168 47.17 -23.74 -29.92
N THR A 169 46.94 -24.33 -31.09
CA THR A 169 47.76 -25.43 -31.62
C THR A 169 48.96 -24.84 -32.36
N ALA A 170 50.16 -25.22 -31.94
CA ALA A 170 51.44 -24.96 -32.60
C ALA A 170 51.76 -26.04 -33.64
#